data_AF-A0A8H7R253-F1
#
_entry.id   AF-A0A8H7R253-F1
#
_cell.length_a   1.000
_cell.length_b   1.000
_cell.length_c   1.000
_cell.angle_alpha   90.00
_cell.angle_beta   90.00
_cell.angle_gamma   90.00
#
_symmetry.space_group_name_H-M   'P 1'
#
loop_
_entity.id
_entity.type
_entity.pdbx_description
1 polymer ?
#
loop_
_entity_poly.entity_id
_entity_poly.type
_entity_poly.pdbx_seq_one_letter_code
_entity_poly.pdbx_strand_id
1 'polypeptide(L)'
;MSRHRAVRNLDIDDILDEDEYESEYDENQIDETEISNEDLDKLDDGLAYVYSIIGEDTILTAKEIKEALWYYYFDREETIDWALGMF
;
A
#
# COMPACT_ATOMS: atom_id res chain seq x y z
N MET A 1 17.29 29.24 -0.19
CA MET A 1 16.17 28.35 -0.55
C MET A 1 16.00 27.34 0.57
N SER A 2 15.10 27.62 1.51
CA SER A 2 14.98 26.85 2.75
C SER A 2 14.10 25.63 2.52
N ARG A 3 14.67 24.44 2.73
CA ARG A 3 13.96 23.17 2.87
C ARG A 3 13.33 23.16 4.26
N HIS A 4 12.04 23.43 4.39
CA HIS A 4 11.25 23.09 5.57
C HIS A 4 9.79 23.08 5.12
N ARG A 5 9.22 21.89 4.94
CA ARG A 5 7.77 21.73 4.85
C ARG A 5 7.33 21.09 6.16
N ALA A 6 6.38 21.76 6.80
CA ALA A 6 5.99 21.59 8.19
C ALA A 6 5.41 20.21 8.49
N VAL A 7 5.90 19.60 9.56
CA VAL A 7 5.28 18.43 10.20
C VAL A 7 4.03 18.93 10.94
N ARG A 8 2.85 18.42 10.58
CA ARG A 8 1.63 18.59 11.37
C ARG A 8 1.48 17.35 12.23
N ASN A 9 1.49 17.53 13.54
CA ASN A 9 1.04 16.50 14.48
C ASN A 9 -0.46 16.29 14.23
N LEU A 10 -0.83 15.17 13.63
CA LEU A 10 -2.17 14.61 13.68
C LEU A 10 -2.02 13.29 14.45
N ASP A 11 -2.73 13.15 15.57
CA ASP A 11 -2.86 11.88 16.27
C ASP A 11 -3.67 10.93 15.38
N ILE A 12 -3.02 9.90 14.84
CA ILE A 12 -3.56 8.88 13.90
C ILE A 12 -4.11 7.67 14.69
N ASP A 13 -4.38 7.81 15.99
CA ASP A 13 -4.88 6.70 16.80
C ASP A 13 -6.41 6.52 16.69
N ASP A 14 -7.13 7.48 16.09
CA ASP A 14 -8.61 7.52 16.12
C ASP A 14 -9.29 7.18 14.77
N ILE A 15 -8.52 6.82 13.73
CA ILE A 15 -9.04 6.52 12.36
C ILE A 15 -8.93 5.02 12.03
N LEU A 16 -8.21 4.23 12.83
CA LEU A 16 -7.95 2.81 12.57
C LEU A 16 -9.12 1.87 12.90
N ASP A 17 -10.27 2.37 13.38
CA ASP A 17 -11.37 1.53 13.90
C ASP A 17 -12.64 1.52 13.02
N GLU A 18 -12.58 2.07 11.80
CA GLU A 18 -13.70 2.07 10.85
C GLU A 18 -13.36 1.26 9.59
N ASP A 19 -13.01 -0.01 9.79
CA ASP A 19 -13.16 -1.09 8.80
C ASP A 19 -14.66 -1.25 8.47
N GLU A 20 -15.26 -0.25 7.80
CA GLU A 20 -16.62 -0.35 7.27
C GLU A 20 -16.57 -1.20 6.00
N TYR A 21 -16.82 -2.49 6.21
CA TYR A 21 -17.13 -3.49 5.20
C TYR A 21 -18.19 -3.00 4.20
N GLU A 22 -17.79 -2.44 3.06
CA GLU A 22 -18.66 -2.36 1.88
C GLU A 22 -18.23 -3.41 0.86
N SER A 23 -19.01 -4.50 0.85
CA SER A 23 -18.79 -5.72 0.09
C SER A 23 -19.14 -5.55 -1.40
N GLU A 24 -18.32 -4.79 -2.14
CA GLU A 24 -18.27 -4.94 -3.59
C GLU A 24 -17.18 -5.96 -3.90
N TYR A 25 -17.56 -7.13 -4.44
CA TYR A 25 -16.62 -8.11 -4.97
C TYR A 25 -15.90 -7.46 -6.15
N ASP A 26 -14.82 -6.75 -5.87
CA ASP A 26 -13.92 -6.25 -6.89
C ASP A 26 -13.16 -7.44 -7.45
N GLU A 27 -13.46 -7.76 -8.70
CA GLU A 27 -12.87 -8.83 -9.51
C GLU A 27 -11.35 -8.69 -9.69
N ASN A 28 -10.76 -7.57 -9.25
CA ASN A 28 -9.32 -7.31 -9.25
C ASN A 28 -8.64 -7.55 -7.90
N GLN A 29 -9.39 -7.99 -6.88
CA GLN A 29 -8.78 -8.33 -5.59
C GLN A 29 -7.97 -9.61 -5.70
N ILE A 30 -6.76 -9.59 -5.16
CA ILE A 30 -5.92 -10.78 -5.08
C ILE A 30 -6.49 -11.75 -4.04
N ASP A 31 -6.76 -12.98 -4.45
CA ASP A 31 -7.08 -14.06 -3.51
C ASP A 31 -5.77 -14.65 -2.99
N GLU A 32 -5.30 -14.17 -1.84
CA GLU A 32 -4.08 -14.65 -1.19
C GLU A 32 -4.09 -16.17 -0.92
N THR A 33 -5.26 -16.84 -0.93
CA THR A 33 -5.34 -18.30 -0.75
C THR A 33 -4.90 -19.10 -1.98
N GLU A 34 -4.91 -18.47 -3.16
CA GLU A 34 -4.50 -19.07 -4.43
C GLU A 34 -3.06 -18.65 -4.83
N ILE A 35 -2.38 -17.85 -3.99
CA ILE A 35 -1.02 -17.38 -4.21
C ILE A 35 0.00 -18.37 -3.63
N SER A 36 1.12 -18.56 -4.34
CA SER A 36 2.20 -19.42 -3.85
C SER A 36 2.91 -18.79 -2.64
N ASN A 37 3.46 -19.60 -1.72
CA ASN A 37 4.22 -19.07 -0.58
C ASN A 37 5.37 -18.14 -1.01
N GLU A 38 6.03 -18.43 -2.13
CA GLU A 38 7.12 -17.59 -2.64
C GLU A 38 6.61 -16.21 -3.08
N ASP A 39 5.42 -16.15 -3.67
CA ASP A 39 4.83 -14.90 -4.13
C ASP A 39 4.22 -14.11 -2.95
N LEU A 40 3.71 -14.79 -1.92
CA LEU A 40 3.33 -14.13 -0.66
C LEU A 40 4.55 -13.45 -0.01
N ASP A 41 5.71 -14.12 0.03
CA ASP A 41 6.95 -13.52 0.53
C ASP A 41 7.35 -12.26 -0.28
N LYS A 42 7.15 -12.28 -1.62
CA LYS A 42 7.41 -11.10 -2.48
C LYS A 42 6.43 -9.96 -2.20
N LEU A 43 5.16 -10.27 -1.95
CA LEU A 43 4.15 -9.27 -1.59
C LEU A 43 4.49 -8.61 -0.25
N ASP A 44 4.89 -9.39 0.75
CA ASP A 44 5.25 -8.87 2.07
C ASP A 44 6.55 -8.05 2.02
N ASP A 45 7.59 -8.50 1.31
CA ASP A 45 8.83 -7.73 1.09
C ASP A 45 8.58 -6.44 0.31
N GLY A 46 7.78 -6.53 -0.76
CA GLY A 46 7.39 -5.38 -1.56
C GLY A 46 6.60 -4.35 -0.76
N LEU A 47 5.63 -4.79 0.03
CA LEU A 47 4.81 -3.93 0.89
C LEU A 47 5.67 -3.17 1.89
N ALA A 48 6.56 -3.88 2.60
CA ALA A 48 7.47 -3.28 3.55
C ALA A 48 8.39 -2.24 2.89
N TYR A 49 8.88 -2.53 1.68
CA TYR A 49 9.69 -1.58 0.91
C TYR A 49 8.88 -0.34 0.52
N VAL A 50 7.68 -0.49 -0.04
CA VAL A 50 6.83 0.63 -0.44
C VAL A 50 6.53 1.53 0.77
N TYR A 51 6.11 0.97 1.91
CA TYR A 51 5.88 1.74 3.13
C TYR A 51 7.14 2.47 3.63
N SER A 52 8.32 1.86 3.48
CA SER A 52 9.58 2.53 3.86
C SER A 52 9.87 3.78 3.03
N ILE A 53 9.31 3.89 1.82
CA ILE A 53 9.51 5.02 0.89
C ILE A 53 8.39 6.05 1.01
N ILE A 54 7.12 5.61 0.93
CA ILE A 54 5.96 6.52 0.94
C ILE A 54 5.54 6.94 2.36
N GLY A 55 5.97 6.18 3.36
CA GLY A 55 5.57 6.32 4.76
C GLY A 55 4.35 5.47 5.11
N GLU A 56 4.27 5.03 6.37
CA GLU A 56 3.11 4.31 6.90
C GLU A 56 1.89 5.23 7.11
N ASP A 57 2.09 6.56 7.12
CA ASP A 57 1.03 7.59 7.13
C ASP A 57 0.51 7.85 5.70
N THR A 58 0.07 6.79 5.04
CA THR A 58 -0.58 6.85 3.72
C THR A 58 -2.04 6.49 3.84
N ILE A 59 -2.87 7.00 2.91
CA ILE A 59 -4.28 6.61 2.81
C ILE A 59 -4.46 5.19 2.24
N LEU A 60 -3.38 4.60 1.72
CA LEU A 60 -3.40 3.29 1.07
C LEU A 60 -3.27 2.17 2.09
N THR A 61 -4.19 1.22 2.00
CA THR A 61 -4.17 -0.01 2.79
C THR A 61 -3.07 -0.96 2.30
N ALA A 62 -2.63 -1.86 3.18
CA ALA A 62 -1.67 -2.89 2.82
C ALA A 62 -2.16 -3.77 1.65
N LYS A 63 -3.48 -3.99 1.61
CA LYS A 63 -4.14 -4.75 0.55
C LYS A 63 -4.02 -4.05 -0.81
N GLU A 64 -4.35 -2.76 -0.89
CA GLU A 64 -4.24 -1.99 -2.14
C GLU A 64 -2.80 -1.95 -2.66
N ILE A 65 -1.82 -1.82 -1.76
CA ILE A 65 -0.40 -1.84 -2.15
C ILE A 65 -0.01 -3.24 -2.64
N LYS A 66 -0.45 -4.32 -2.00
CA LYS A 66 -0.21 -5.70 -2.46
C LYS A 66 -0.89 -5.99 -3.80
N GLU A 67 -2.08 -5.47 -4.03
CA GLU A 67 -2.80 -5.57 -5.32
C GLU A 67 -2.04 -4.83 -6.42
N ALA A 68 -1.53 -3.62 -6.14
CA ALA A 68 -0.67 -2.90 -7.07
C ALA A 68 0.63 -3.66 -7.36
N LEU A 69 1.30 -4.19 -6.33
CA LEU A 69 2.48 -5.04 -6.51
C LEU A 69 2.18 -6.23 -7.41
N TRP A 70 1.05 -6.90 -7.20
CA TRP A 70 0.63 -8.02 -8.03
C TRP A 70 0.38 -7.61 -9.47
N TYR A 71 -0.34 -6.50 -9.68
CA TYR A 71 -0.64 -5.94 -11.00
C TYR A 71 0.64 -5.58 -11.78
N TYR A 72 1.64 -5.03 -11.08
CA TYR A 72 2.93 -4.65 -11.65
C TYR A 72 3.99 -5.76 -11.60
N TYR A 73 3.59 -7.03 -11.42
CA TYR A 73 4.51 -8.18 -11.40
C TYR A 73 5.66 -8.01 -10.40
N PHE A 74 5.35 -7.49 -9.22
CA PHE A 74 6.26 -7.17 -8.11
C PHE A 74 7.26 -6.04 -8.40
N ASP A 75 6.99 -5.18 -9.40
CA ASP A 75 7.78 -3.98 -9.63
C ASP A 75 7.49 -2.93 -8.55
N ARG A 76 8.45 -2.79 -7.64
CA ARG A 76 8.37 -1.88 -6.49
C ARG A 76 8.46 -0.42 -6.91
N GLU A 77 9.21 -0.09 -7.95
CA GLU A 77 9.38 1.30 -8.37
C GLU A 77 8.10 1.80 -9.05
N GLU A 78 7.52 0.98 -9.94
CA GLU A 78 6.22 1.30 -10.57
C GLU A 78 5.10 1.39 -9.51
N THR A 79 5.13 0.53 -8.50
CA THR A 79 4.17 0.59 -7.38
C THR A 79 4.32 1.86 -6.55
N ILE A 80 5.56 2.32 -6.32
CA ILE A 80 5.81 3.59 -5.61
C ILE A 80 5.31 4.78 -6.43
N ASP A 81 5.60 4.80 -7.74
CA ASP A 81 5.13 5.84 -8.64
C ASP A 81 3.59 5.87 -8.64
N TRP A 82 2.95 4.71 -8.71
CA TRP A 82 1.50 4.58 -8.56
C TRP A 82 1.01 5.12 -7.20
N ALA A 83 1.62 4.69 -6.10
CA ALA A 83 1.22 5.06 -4.74
C ALA A 83 1.37 6.56 -4.46
N LEU A 84 2.34 7.22 -5.10
CA LEU A 84 2.58 8.65 -5.00
C LEU A 84 1.78 9.46 -6.03
N GLY A 85 1.02 8.81 -6.90
CA GLY A 85 0.25 9.46 -7.96
C GLY A 85 1.09 10.03 -9.10
N MET A 86 2.29 9.48 -9.32
CA MET A 86 3.21 9.88 -10.37
C MET A 86 2.98 9.01 -11.62
N PHE A 87 2.08 9.44 -12.50
CA PHE A 87 1.78 8.77 -13.77
C PHE A 87 1.62 9.79 -14.91
#